data_AF-A0A199UH85-F1
#
_entry.id   AF-A0A199UH85-F1
#
_cell.length_a   1.000
_cell.length_b   1.000
_cell.length_c   1.000
_cell.angle_alpha   90.00
_cell.angle_beta   90.00
_cell.angle_gamma   90.00
#
_symmetry.space_group_name_H-M   'P 1'
#
loop_
_entity.id
_entity.type
_entity.pdbx_description
1 polymer ?
#
loop_
_entity_poly.entity_id
_entity_poly.type
_entity_poly.pdbx_seq_one_letter_code
_entity_poly.pdbx_strand_id
1 'polypeptide(L)'
;IYASPDDFKRINHRDKIRGLHLLEYFVNRCHQIGLNCEAWIKRGDPKEVICSEVKRVHPDMLVLGCRGLGPFQRVFVGTVSEFCAKHADCPVITIKRKANEAPQDPVDD
;
A
#
# COMPACT_ATOMS: atom_id res chain seq x y z
N ILE A 1 -13.47 9.26 2.35
CA ILE A 1 -12.61 9.22 1.14
C ILE A 1 -12.33 10.67 0.76
N TYR A 2 -11.10 11.13 0.95
CA TYR A 2 -10.67 12.46 0.55
C TYR A 2 -9.75 12.28 -0.66
N ALA A 3 -9.83 13.12 -1.68
CA ALA A 3 -8.85 13.07 -2.76
C ALA A 3 -8.79 14.44 -3.41
N SER A 4 -7.58 14.98 -3.57
CA SER A 4 -7.43 16.31 -4.16
C SER A 4 -7.79 16.25 -5.65
N PRO A 5 -8.47 17.27 -6.20
CA PRO A 5 -8.71 17.39 -7.64
C PRO A 5 -7.46 17.20 -8.50
N ASP A 6 -6.29 17.58 -7.99
CA ASP A 6 -5.01 17.44 -8.69
C ASP A 6 -4.53 15.98 -8.78
N ASP A 7 -4.88 15.13 -7.81
CA ASP A 7 -4.57 13.69 -7.83
C ASP A 7 -5.27 13.00 -9.02
N PHE A 8 -6.33 13.60 -9.56
CA PHE A 8 -7.17 13.02 -10.60
C PHE A 8 -6.85 13.48 -12.03
N LYS A 9 -6.07 14.54 -12.23
CA LYS A 9 -5.89 15.15 -13.56
C LYS A 9 -5.19 14.23 -14.59
N ARG A 10 -4.58 13.12 -14.15
CA ARG A 10 -3.76 12.24 -15.01
C ARG A 10 -3.86 10.73 -14.71
N ILE A 11 -4.84 10.27 -13.93
CA ILE A 11 -5.04 8.84 -13.66
C ILE A 11 -5.91 8.24 -14.78
N ASN A 12 -5.48 7.11 -15.35
CA ASN A 12 -6.30 6.35 -16.30
C ASN A 12 -7.61 5.92 -15.64
N HIS A 13 -8.75 6.10 -16.33
CA HIS A 13 -10.09 5.88 -15.77
C HIS A 13 -10.24 4.48 -15.12
N ARG A 14 -9.61 3.46 -15.71
CA ARG A 14 -9.62 2.08 -15.19
C ARG A 14 -8.91 1.92 -13.85
N ASP A 15 -7.74 2.54 -13.69
CA ASP A 15 -6.95 2.45 -12.47
C ASP A 15 -7.58 3.28 -11.35
N LYS A 16 -8.22 4.40 -11.71
CA LYS A 16 -9.03 5.19 -10.78
C LYS A 16 -10.18 4.37 -10.19
N ILE A 17 -10.96 3.68 -11.03
CA ILE A 17 -12.09 2.86 -10.57
C ILE A 17 -11.63 1.75 -9.64
N ARG A 18 -10.57 1.02 -10.02
CA ARG A 18 -10.00 -0.04 -9.18
C ARG A 18 -9.50 0.48 -7.85
N GLY A 19 -8.75 1.59 -7.86
CA GLY A 19 -8.27 2.23 -6.64
C GLY A 19 -9.42 2.67 -5.74
N LEU A 20 -10.50 3.24 -6.30
CA LEU A 20 -11.67 3.65 -5.52
C LEU A 20 -12.38 2.46 -4.87
N HIS A 21 -12.61 1.37 -5.62
CA HIS A 21 -13.19 0.15 -5.04
C HIS A 21 -12.32 -0.44 -3.92
N LEU A 22 -10.99 -0.41 -4.08
CA LEU A 22 -10.08 -0.88 -3.04
C LEU A 22 -10.17 -0.01 -1.77
N LEU A 23 -10.18 1.31 -1.91
CA LEU A 23 -10.34 2.22 -0.78
C LEU A 23 -11.69 2.04 -0.10
N GLU A 24 -12.78 1.95 -0.88
CA GLU A 24 -14.13 1.73 -0.38
C GLU A 24 -14.23 0.44 0.45
N TYR A 25 -13.63 -0.65 -0.03
CA TYR A 25 -13.56 -1.91 0.70
C TYR A 25 -12.92 -1.76 2.09
N PHE A 26 -11.78 -1.08 2.19
CA PHE A 26 -11.10 -0.89 3.48
C PHE A 26 -11.80 0.12 4.39
N VAL A 27 -12.32 1.22 3.84
CA VAL A 27 -13.09 2.21 4.61
C VAL A 27 -14.33 1.55 5.24
N ASN A 28 -15.05 0.73 4.47
CA ASN A 28 -16.21 0.00 4.98
C ASN A 28 -15.83 -0.97 6.11
N ARG A 29 -14.68 -1.66 5.97
CA ARG A 29 -14.17 -2.54 7.04
C ARG A 29 -13.80 -1.77 8.30
N CYS A 30 -13.10 -0.64 8.19
CA CYS A 30 -12.78 0.22 9.32
C CYS A 30 -14.06 0.73 10.01
N HIS A 31 -15.06 1.14 9.23
CA HIS A 31 -16.34 1.63 9.76
C HIS A 31 -17.09 0.53 10.55
N GLN A 32 -17.12 -0.70 10.05
CA GLN A 32 -17.77 -1.84 10.72
C GLN A 32 -17.19 -2.14 12.11
N ILE A 33 -15.90 -1.85 12.32
CA ILE A 33 -15.23 -2.02 13.62
C ILE A 33 -15.11 -0.72 14.41
N GLY A 34 -15.79 0.35 13.97
CA GLY A 34 -15.83 1.64 14.67
C GLY A 34 -14.54 2.46 14.60
N LEU A 35 -13.66 2.20 13.63
CA LEU A 35 -12.43 2.95 13.43
C LEU A 35 -12.62 4.13 12.46
N ASN A 36 -12.21 5.31 12.91
CA ASN A 36 -12.08 6.47 12.04
C ASN A 36 -10.94 6.23 11.05
N CYS A 37 -11.20 6.45 9.77
CA CYS A 37 -10.20 6.28 8.72
C CYS A 37 -10.33 7.36 7.65
N GLU A 38 -9.17 7.75 7.11
CA GLU A 38 -9.06 8.56 5.92
C GLU A 38 -8.44 7.72 4.80
N ALA A 39 -8.88 7.98 3.58
CA ALA A 39 -8.50 7.18 2.42
C ALA A 39 -8.43 8.09 1.20
N TRP A 40 -7.32 8.04 0.46
CA TRP A 40 -7.05 8.83 -0.73
C TRP A 40 -6.16 8.07 -1.73
N ILE A 41 -6.15 8.52 -2.98
CA ILE A 41 -5.35 7.95 -4.07
C ILE A 41 -4.29 8.98 -4.46
N LYS A 42 -3.04 8.52 -4.62
CA LYS A 42 -1.94 9.30 -5.20
C LYS A 42 -1.42 8.63 -6.47
N ARG A 43 -0.83 9.43 -7.37
CA ARG A 43 -0.22 8.96 -8.61
C ARG A 43 1.30 9.17 -8.56
N GLY A 44 2.05 8.18 -9.04
CA GLY A 44 3.50 8.24 -9.17
C GLY A 44 4.12 6.86 -8.98
N ASP A 45 5.43 6.81 -8.82
CA ASP A 45 6.12 5.59 -8.42
C ASP A 45 5.73 5.25 -6.95
N PRO A 46 5.15 4.06 -6.67
CA PRO A 46 4.61 3.76 -5.34
C PRO A 46 5.61 3.93 -4.20
N LYS A 47 6.89 3.53 -4.39
CA LYS A 47 7.89 3.59 -3.32
C LYS A 47 8.26 5.03 -2.96
N GLU A 48 8.29 5.92 -3.95
CA GLU A 48 8.56 7.35 -3.73
C GLU A 48 7.33 8.07 -3.16
N VAL A 49 6.16 7.81 -3.73
CA VAL A 49 4.89 8.41 -3.29
C VAL A 49 4.58 8.06 -1.85
N ILE A 50 4.75 6.78 -1.45
CA ILE A 50 4.51 6.37 -0.06
C ILE A 50 5.44 7.13 0.89
N CYS A 51 6.75 7.22 0.59
CA CYS A 51 7.68 7.96 1.44
C CYS A 51 7.37 9.46 1.49
N SER A 52 6.95 10.06 0.36
CA SER A 52 6.49 11.44 0.32
C SER A 52 5.23 11.66 1.16
N GLU A 53 4.30 10.71 1.14
CA GLU A 53 3.06 10.80 1.93
C GLU A 53 3.33 10.59 3.42
N VAL A 54 4.31 9.75 3.80
CA VAL A 54 4.79 9.66 5.19
C VAL A 54 5.30 11.03 5.66
N LYS A 55 6.11 11.72 4.85
CA LYS A 55 6.59 13.08 5.16
C LYS A 55 5.47 14.11 5.22
N ARG A 56 4.38 13.93 4.46
CA ARG A 56 3.25 14.88 4.43
C ARG A 56 2.29 14.66 5.60
N VAL A 57 2.01 13.41 5.94
CA VAL A 57 0.99 13.01 6.92
C VAL A 57 1.59 12.87 8.32
N HIS A 58 2.90 12.58 8.43
CA HIS A 58 3.59 12.29 9.68
C HIS A 58 2.90 11.21 10.53
N PRO A 59 2.65 10.00 9.96
CA PRO A 59 2.03 8.94 10.73
C PRO A 59 2.99 8.41 11.81
N ASP A 60 2.44 7.95 12.93
CA ASP A 60 3.23 7.27 13.98
C ASP A 60 3.91 6.00 13.45
N MET A 61 3.33 5.36 12.43
CA MET A 61 3.83 4.14 11.83
C MET A 61 3.24 3.89 10.43
N LEU A 62 4.04 3.28 9.56
CA LEU A 62 3.62 2.81 8.23
C LEU A 62 3.44 1.28 8.22
N VAL A 63 2.29 0.80 7.73
CA VAL A 63 2.00 -0.64 7.57
C VAL A 63 2.01 -1.00 6.10
N LEU A 64 2.77 -2.02 5.73
CA LEU A 64 2.87 -2.53 4.35
C LEU A 64 2.72 -4.06 4.32
N GLY A 65 2.02 -4.56 3.30
CA GLY A 65 2.10 -5.98 2.96
C GLY A 65 3.46 -6.32 2.35
N CYS A 66 3.91 -7.56 2.49
CA CYS A 66 5.09 -8.06 1.77
C CYS A 66 4.86 -9.47 1.26
N ARG A 67 5.34 -9.73 0.04
CA ARG A 67 5.51 -11.07 -0.49
C ARG A 67 6.64 -11.73 0.28
N GLY A 68 6.34 -12.79 1.03
CA GLY A 68 7.32 -13.47 1.87
C GLY A 68 8.32 -14.28 1.04
N LEU A 69 9.55 -14.43 1.57
CA LEU A 69 10.62 -15.28 1.04
C LEU A 69 10.22 -16.77 1.05
N GLY A 70 9.73 -17.29 -0.07
CA GLY A 70 9.71 -18.72 -0.35
C GLY A 70 11.12 -19.28 -0.62
N PRO A 71 11.34 -20.60 -0.56
CA PRO A 71 12.66 -21.25 -0.54
C PRO A 71 13.55 -21.02 -1.80
N PHE A 72 13.06 -20.35 -2.84
CA PHE A 72 13.80 -20.06 -4.08
C PHE A 72 13.93 -18.56 -4.42
N GLN A 73 13.55 -17.65 -3.53
CA GLN A 73 13.33 -16.23 -3.87
C GLN A 73 14.54 -15.31 -3.67
N ARG A 74 15.60 -15.46 -4.47
CA ARG A 74 16.70 -14.46 -4.52
C ARG A 74 16.34 -13.17 -5.29
N VAL A 75 15.14 -13.07 -5.88
CA VAL A 75 14.83 -12.02 -6.88
C VAL A 75 13.54 -11.22 -6.62
N PHE A 76 12.61 -11.68 -5.77
CA PHE A 76 11.32 -11.00 -5.51
C PHE A 76 11.18 -10.46 -4.08
N VAL A 77 12.24 -9.85 -3.57
CA VAL A 77 12.12 -9.01 -2.38
C VAL A 77 11.09 -7.92 -2.69
N GLY A 78 10.06 -7.77 -1.86
CA GLY A 78 8.96 -6.83 -2.09
C GLY A 78 9.50 -5.41 -2.25
N THR A 79 9.70 -4.98 -3.50
CA THR A 79 10.53 -3.81 -3.85
C THR A 79 10.00 -2.52 -3.22
N VAL A 80 8.69 -2.41 -3.05
CA VAL A 80 8.05 -1.27 -2.37
C VAL A 80 8.26 -1.34 -0.86
N SER A 81 7.98 -2.49 -0.24
CA SER A 81 8.05 -2.66 1.21
C SER A 81 9.47 -2.59 1.74
N GLU A 82 10.44 -3.15 1.00
CA GLU A 82 11.86 -3.02 1.32
C GLU A 82 12.35 -1.58 1.17
N PHE A 83 11.96 -0.89 0.09
CA PHE A 83 12.34 0.50 -0.11
C PHE A 83 11.79 1.38 1.02
N CYS A 84 10.51 1.24 1.37
CA CYS A 84 9.90 2.01 2.44
C CYS A 84 10.53 1.70 3.80
N ALA A 85 10.82 0.44 4.10
CA ALA A 85 11.52 0.07 5.34
C ALA A 85 12.90 0.73 5.48
N LYS A 86 13.55 1.07 4.36
CA LYS A 86 14.86 1.74 4.34
C LYS A 86 14.77 3.27 4.32
N HIS A 87 13.69 3.86 3.80
CA HIS A 87 13.64 5.29 3.48
C HIS A 87 12.44 6.06 4.06
N ALA A 88 11.46 5.40 4.67
CA ALA A 88 10.34 6.08 5.29
C ALA A 88 10.78 6.77 6.58
N ASP A 89 10.35 8.02 6.77
CA ASP A 89 10.64 8.83 7.97
C ASP A 89 9.70 8.47 9.14
N CYS A 90 9.36 7.19 9.29
CA CYS A 90 8.60 6.66 10.42
C CYS A 90 8.88 5.15 10.60
N PRO A 91 8.57 4.58 11.78
CA PRO A 91 8.60 3.13 11.98
C PRO A 91 7.76 2.39 10.93
N VAL A 92 8.29 1.30 10.38
CA VAL A 92 7.63 0.50 9.33
C VAL A 92 7.34 -0.91 9.82
N ILE A 93 6.08 -1.35 9.71
CA ILE A 93 5.67 -2.75 9.91
C ILE A 93 5.40 -3.41 8.56
N THR A 94 6.09 -4.51 8.32
CA THR A 94 5.87 -5.38 7.15
C THR A 94 5.12 -6.65 7.55
N ILE A 95 3.96 -6.89 6.95
CA ILE A 95 3.12 -8.06 7.23
C ILE A 95 3.27 -9.06 6.08
N LYS A 96 3.66 -10.30 6.40
CA LYS A 96 3.78 -11.40 5.43
C LYS A 96 2.43 -12.09 5.22
N ARG A 97 2.18 -12.59 4.00
CA ARG A 97 1.07 -13.52 3.73
C ARG A 97 1.21 -14.77 4.59
N LYS A 98 0.09 -15.37 4.98
CA LYS A 98 0.11 -16.69 5.61
C LYS A 98 0.63 -17.74 4.62
N ALA A 99 1.31 -18.76 5.12
CA ALA A 99 1.92 -19.78 4.27
C ALA A 99 0.94 -20.52 3.34
N ASN A 100 -0.33 -20.64 3.75
CA ASN A 100 -1.42 -21.27 3.00
C ASN A 100 -2.13 -20.34 2.01
N GLU A 101 -1.83 -19.04 2.03
CA GLU A 101 -2.39 -18.02 1.14
C GLU A 101 -1.32 -17.46 0.17
N ALA A 102 -0.09 -17.99 0.25
CA ALA A 102 0.99 -17.61 -0.64
C ALA A 102 0.75 -18.25 -2.03
N PRO A 103 0.72 -17.46 -3.12
CA PRO A 103 0.64 -18.02 -4.46
C PRO A 103 1.86 -18.89 -4.76
N GLN A 104 1.66 -19.85 -5.66
CA GLN A 104 2.69 -20.81 -6.05
C GLN A 104 3.86 -20.09 -6.74
N ASP A 105 3.57 -19.00 -7.46
CA ASP A 105 4.53 -18.05 -7.99
C ASP A 105 4.64 -16.80 -7.07
N PRO A 106 5.85 -16.41 -6.60
CA PRO A 106 6.08 -15.20 -5.82
C PRO A 106 5.75 -13.87 -6.51
N VAL A 107 5.66 -13.87 -7.84
CA VAL A 107 5.41 -12.66 -8.64
C VAL A 107 3.93 -12.30 -8.66
N ASP A 108 3.07 -13.28 -8.48
CA ASP A 108 1.63 -13.11 -8.56
C ASP A 108 1.12 -12.43 -7.27
N ASP A 109 0.64 -11.19 -7.43
CA ASP A 109 -0.06 -10.40 -6.41
C ASP A 109 -1.52 -10.16 -6.79
#